data_AF-A0A5N6ZHM3-F1
#
_entry.id   AF-A0A5N6ZHM3-F1
#
_cell.length_a   1.000
_cell.length_b   1.000
_cell.length_c   1.000
_cell.angle_alpha   90.00
_cell.angle_beta   90.00
_cell.angle_gamma   90.00
#
_symmetry.space_group_name_H-M   'P 1'
#
loop_
_entity.id
_entity.type
_entity.pdbx_description
1 polymer ?
#
loop_
_entity_poly.entity_id
_entity_poly.type
_entity_poly.pdbx_seq_one_letter_code
_entity_poly.pdbx_strand_id
1 'polypeptide(L)'
;MCFGPSLVSILPELPAGDWNDGLVARDANDGRPQFAYARLTRFPGVRNTWHGTYVDYLELSIGRKLRTGIYEVKCSSFDNIVVAKFARFPWEIQYIENETTAYQWISGHNIGPRFLGHLTENDRVIGFLMEYIPNARHAGAEDVQTCREVLSRLHDLGVRHGDTNRFNFLIRNSNATLIDFDTARKCDDPNVLLQESQNLSACLEDISARGGGGLL
;
A
#
# COMPACT_ATOMS: atom_id res chain seq x y z
N MET A 1 12.98 -10.52 -3.72
CA MET A 1 14.42 -10.68 -3.38
C MET A 1 15.02 -9.30 -3.22
N CYS A 2 15.39 -8.88 -2.00
CA CYS A 2 16.30 -7.76 -1.83
C CYS A 2 17.71 -8.36 -1.87
N PHE A 3 18.45 -8.15 -2.96
CA PHE A 3 19.88 -8.40 -2.92
C PHE A 3 20.46 -7.43 -1.88
N GLY A 4 20.89 -7.97 -0.75
CA GLY A 4 21.51 -7.21 0.33
C GLY A 4 22.89 -6.62 -0.07
N PRO A 5 23.78 -6.39 0.90
CA PRO A 5 25.06 -5.67 0.72
C PRO A 5 26.00 -6.23 -0.36
N SER A 6 25.77 -7.43 -0.86
CA SER A 6 26.65 -8.14 -1.78
C SER A 6 26.74 -7.51 -3.18
N LEU A 7 25.70 -6.80 -3.64
CA LEU A 7 25.80 -6.04 -4.89
C LEU A 7 26.51 -4.70 -4.69
N VAL A 8 26.37 -4.09 -3.51
CA VAL A 8 26.97 -2.77 -3.22
C VAL A 8 28.49 -2.81 -3.36
N SER A 9 29.13 -3.88 -2.91
CA SER A 9 30.59 -4.04 -3.00
C SER A 9 31.13 -4.20 -4.42
N ILE A 10 30.26 -4.51 -5.40
CA ILE A 10 30.66 -4.68 -6.81
C ILE A 10 30.06 -3.61 -7.73
N LEU A 11 29.31 -2.65 -7.19
CA LEU A 11 28.79 -1.55 -8.01
C LEU A 11 29.96 -0.66 -8.46
N PRO A 12 29.98 -0.22 -9.73
CA PRO A 12 30.89 0.84 -10.16
C PRO A 12 30.57 2.14 -9.42
N GLU A 13 31.51 3.09 -9.46
CA GLU A 13 31.27 4.42 -8.90
C GLU A 13 29.99 5.03 -9.51
N LEU A 14 29.18 5.63 -8.64
CA LEU A 14 27.95 6.29 -9.06
C LEU A 14 28.31 7.50 -9.95
N PRO A 15 27.68 7.66 -11.13
CA PRO A 15 27.97 8.78 -12.01
C PRO A 15 27.57 10.10 -11.34
N ALA A 16 28.32 11.16 -11.65
CA ALA A 16 27.97 12.51 -11.22
C ALA A 16 26.75 13.05 -11.97
N GLY A 17 26.14 14.10 -11.43
CA GLY A 17 24.99 14.78 -12.03
C GLY A 17 23.65 14.34 -11.44
N ASP A 18 22.57 14.85 -12.03
CA ASP A 18 21.20 14.60 -11.61
C ASP A 18 20.59 13.45 -12.43
N TRP A 19 20.46 12.29 -11.79
CA TRP A 19 19.90 11.08 -12.40
C TRP A 19 19.13 10.27 -11.35
N ASN A 20 18.14 9.51 -11.82
CA ASN A 20 17.31 8.64 -10.99
C ASN A 20 17.04 7.27 -11.65
N ASP A 21 17.63 7.02 -12.83
CA ASP A 21 17.53 5.78 -13.58
C ASP A 21 18.91 5.42 -14.14
N GLY A 22 19.41 4.23 -13.80
CA GLY A 22 20.73 3.77 -14.18
C GLY A 22 20.75 2.28 -14.45
N LEU A 23 21.45 1.88 -15.52
CA LEU A 23 21.67 0.48 -15.86
C LEU A 23 23.14 0.13 -15.69
N VAL A 24 23.41 -0.83 -14.81
CA VAL A 24 24.74 -1.44 -14.68
C VAL A 24 24.80 -2.68 -15.56
N ALA A 25 25.78 -2.71 -16.45
CA ALA A 25 26.05 -3.81 -17.37
C ALA A 25 27.50 -4.25 -17.29
N ARG A 26 27.79 -5.45 -17.79
CA ARG A 26 29.17 -5.95 -17.92
C ARG A 26 29.87 -5.25 -19.09
N ASP A 27 31.04 -4.68 -18.85
CA ASP A 27 31.92 -4.17 -19.91
C ASP A 27 32.45 -5.33 -20.76
N ALA A 28 32.39 -5.17 -22.08
CA ALA A 28 32.83 -6.19 -23.03
C ALA A 28 34.36 -6.37 -23.07
N ASN A 29 35.13 -5.36 -22.65
CA ASN A 29 36.59 -5.33 -22.75
C ASN A 29 37.27 -6.02 -21.56
N ASP A 30 36.86 -5.70 -20.34
CA ASP A 30 37.51 -6.20 -19.11
C ASP A 30 36.57 -7.03 -18.23
N GLY A 31 35.30 -7.17 -18.61
CA GLY A 31 34.30 -7.94 -17.89
C GLY A 31 33.84 -7.31 -16.57
N ARG A 32 34.25 -6.07 -16.26
CA ARG A 32 33.88 -5.37 -15.03
C ARG A 32 32.50 -4.71 -15.17
N PRO A 33 31.77 -4.52 -14.06
CA PRO A 33 30.50 -3.80 -14.10
C PRO A 33 30.73 -2.31 -14.35
N GLN A 34 29.97 -1.73 -15.29
CA GLN A 34 29.98 -0.29 -15.59
C GLN A 34 28.55 0.23 -15.78
N PHE A 35 28.35 1.52 -15.60
CA PHE A 35 27.09 2.16 -15.98
C PHE A 35 26.98 2.24 -17.51
N ALA A 36 26.07 1.47 -18.09
CA ALA A 36 25.74 1.56 -19.52
C ALA A 36 24.97 2.86 -19.82
N TYR A 37 24.16 3.33 -18.88
CA TYR A 37 23.58 4.66 -18.89
C TYR A 37 23.26 5.12 -17.46
N ALA A 38 23.19 6.44 -17.31
CA ALA A 38 22.53 7.12 -16.21
C ALA A 38 21.76 8.30 -16.80
N ARG A 39 20.48 8.43 -16.45
CA ARG A 39 19.61 9.47 -16.99
C ARG A 39 18.58 9.92 -15.97
N LEU A 40 17.99 11.07 -16.25
CA LEU A 40 16.82 11.55 -15.54
C LEU A 40 15.55 11.00 -16.23
N THR A 41 14.85 10.13 -15.54
CA THR A 41 13.60 9.51 -15.97
C THR A 41 12.42 10.11 -15.21
N ARG A 42 11.35 10.45 -15.94
CA ARG A 42 10.08 10.87 -15.34
C ARG A 42 9.25 9.63 -14.99
N PHE A 43 9.35 9.18 -13.74
CA PHE A 43 8.54 8.07 -13.25
C PHE A 43 7.10 8.50 -12.97
N PRO A 44 6.12 7.60 -13.13
CA PRO A 44 4.74 7.88 -12.77
C PRO A 44 4.62 8.11 -11.26
N GLY A 45 3.74 9.03 -10.88
CA GLY A 45 3.33 9.27 -9.50
C GLY A 45 1.82 9.20 -9.37
N VAL A 46 1.35 9.08 -8.14
CA VAL A 46 -0.07 9.20 -7.81
C VAL A 46 -0.54 10.61 -8.18
N ARG A 47 -1.65 10.71 -8.90
CA ARG A 47 -2.27 11.95 -9.35
C ARG A 47 -3.31 12.44 -8.37
N ASN A 48 -4.09 11.54 -7.78
CA ASN A 48 -5.07 11.91 -6.76
C ASN A 48 -4.37 12.36 -5.47
N THR A 49 -4.26 13.67 -5.31
CA THR A 49 -3.55 14.33 -4.21
C THR A 49 -4.51 15.09 -3.29
N TRP A 50 -5.65 14.48 -2.98
CA TRP A 50 -6.76 15.13 -2.26
C TRP A 50 -6.43 15.59 -0.83
N HIS A 51 -5.49 14.93 -0.14
CA HIS A 51 -5.07 15.29 1.21
C HIS A 51 -4.00 16.41 1.23
N GLY A 52 -4.05 17.32 2.21
CA GLY A 52 -3.16 18.50 2.27
C GLY A 52 -1.77 18.26 2.88
N THR A 53 -1.56 17.11 3.53
CA THR A 53 -0.27 16.74 4.14
C THR A 53 0.60 15.95 3.19
N TYR A 54 1.89 16.32 3.09
CA TYR A 54 2.93 15.64 2.33
C TYR A 54 4.12 15.39 3.25
N VAL A 55 4.74 14.20 3.13
CA VAL A 55 5.92 13.81 3.90
C VAL A 55 6.94 13.22 2.93
N ASP A 56 8.19 13.69 3.00
CA ASP A 56 9.27 13.14 2.18
C ASP A 56 9.68 11.76 2.74
N TYR A 57 9.84 10.78 1.86
CA TYR A 57 10.32 9.44 2.19
C TYR A 57 11.63 9.46 2.99
N LEU A 58 12.53 10.40 2.69
CA LEU A 58 13.82 10.54 3.39
C LEU A 58 13.66 11.05 4.83
N GLU A 59 12.51 11.60 5.21
CA GLU A 59 12.20 12.00 6.59
C GLU A 59 11.69 10.84 7.43
N LEU A 60 11.43 9.67 6.82
CA LEU A 60 10.91 8.50 7.52
C LEU A 60 12.01 7.68 8.20
N SER A 61 11.83 7.40 9.48
CA SER A 61 12.52 6.31 10.16
C SER A 61 11.75 5.01 9.91
N ILE A 62 12.24 4.18 8.98
CA ILE A 62 11.65 2.88 8.65
C ILE A 62 11.81 1.89 9.81
N GLY A 63 10.69 1.34 10.26
CA GLY A 63 10.61 0.33 11.30
C GLY A 63 10.33 -1.07 10.73
N ARG A 64 9.37 -1.78 11.34
CA ARG A 64 9.04 -3.16 10.96
C ARG A 64 8.38 -3.21 9.57
N LYS A 65 8.82 -4.14 8.73
CA LYS A 65 8.12 -4.50 7.49
C LYS A 65 6.85 -5.28 7.82
N LEU A 66 5.69 -4.78 7.40
CA LEU A 66 4.40 -5.45 7.57
C LEU A 66 4.08 -6.37 6.39
N ARG A 67 4.25 -5.84 5.17
CA ARG A 67 4.14 -6.55 3.89
C ARG A 67 5.11 -5.88 2.92
N THR A 68 5.30 -6.44 1.74
CA THR A 68 6.08 -5.73 0.75
C THR A 68 5.40 -4.43 0.32
N GLY A 69 6.17 -3.33 0.30
CA GLY A 69 5.64 -1.98 0.08
C GLY A 69 4.89 -1.39 1.27
N ILE A 70 4.84 -2.08 2.44
CA ILE A 70 4.10 -1.65 3.62
C ILE A 70 4.96 -1.76 4.88
N TYR A 71 5.18 -0.64 5.55
CA TYR A 71 6.12 -0.54 6.67
C TYR A 71 5.53 0.27 7.82
N GLU A 72 5.82 -0.13 9.06
CA GLU A 72 5.73 0.78 10.19
C GLU A 72 6.82 1.83 10.06
N VAL A 73 6.47 3.10 10.29
CA VAL A 73 7.41 4.22 10.20
C VAL A 73 7.17 5.22 11.33
N LYS A 74 8.21 5.99 11.64
CA LYS A 74 8.14 7.19 12.49
C LYS A 74 8.59 8.40 11.68
N CYS A 75 7.97 9.55 11.88
CA CYS A 75 8.45 10.83 11.36
C CYS A 75 8.03 11.96 12.30
N SER A 76 8.64 13.14 12.14
CA SER A 76 8.39 14.32 12.99
C SER A 76 6.95 14.82 12.94
N SER A 77 6.22 14.55 11.85
CA SER A 77 4.84 14.99 11.66
C SER A 77 3.82 14.21 12.49
N PHE A 78 4.19 13.07 13.08
CA PHE A 78 3.29 12.23 13.88
C PHE A 78 3.96 11.71 15.15
N ASP A 79 3.32 11.91 16.30
CA ASP A 79 3.85 11.46 17.60
C ASP A 79 3.92 9.93 17.76
N ASN A 80 3.11 9.21 16.97
CA ASN A 80 2.95 7.77 17.06
C ASN A 80 3.51 7.06 15.81
N ILE A 81 3.70 5.74 15.92
CA ILE A 81 3.98 4.89 14.76
C ILE A 81 2.81 4.98 13.78
N VAL A 82 3.12 5.19 12.51
CA VAL A 82 2.17 5.16 11.40
C VAL A 82 2.59 4.11 10.39
N VAL A 83 1.73 3.81 9.41
CA VAL A 83 2.03 2.84 8.35
C VAL A 83 2.26 3.60 7.04
N ALA A 84 3.40 3.36 6.41
CA ALA A 84 3.68 3.79 5.05
C ALA A 84 3.31 2.68 4.06
N LYS A 85 2.53 3.01 3.03
CA LYS A 85 2.26 2.16 1.87
C LYS A 85 2.69 2.89 0.61
N PHE A 86 3.58 2.30 -0.19
CA PHE A 86 4.12 2.98 -1.37
C PHE A 86 4.53 2.01 -2.48
N ALA A 87 4.53 2.52 -3.71
CA ALA A 87 5.02 1.84 -4.89
C ALA A 87 6.54 1.83 -4.92
N ARG A 88 7.12 0.65 -5.09
CA ARG A 88 8.55 0.43 -5.32
C ARG A 88 8.87 0.46 -6.81
N PHE A 89 7.87 0.14 -7.63
CA PHE A 89 8.02 0.04 -9.07
C PHE A 89 6.97 0.89 -9.81
N PRO A 90 7.27 1.37 -11.03
CA PRO A 90 6.34 2.19 -11.81
C PRO A 90 4.96 1.56 -12.03
N TRP A 91 4.90 0.24 -12.23
CA TRP A 91 3.64 -0.46 -12.45
C TRP A 91 2.77 -0.59 -11.19
N GLU A 92 3.35 -0.39 -9.99
CA GLU A 92 2.60 -0.43 -8.73
C GLU A 92 1.80 0.86 -8.48
N ILE A 93 2.16 1.97 -9.16
CA ILE A 93 1.55 3.29 -8.95
C ILE A 93 0.04 3.28 -9.19
N GLN A 94 -0.46 2.51 -10.17
CA GLN A 94 -1.91 2.45 -10.43
C GLN A 94 -2.68 1.81 -9.26
N TYR A 95 -2.07 0.88 -8.51
CA TYR A 95 -2.72 0.30 -7.33
C TYR A 95 -2.79 1.32 -6.19
N ILE A 96 -1.70 2.07 -5.97
CA ILE A 96 -1.67 3.17 -5.00
C ILE A 96 -2.67 4.27 -5.38
N GLU A 97 -2.80 4.61 -6.66
CA GLU A 97 -3.79 5.58 -7.17
C GLU A 97 -5.22 5.16 -6.81
N ASN A 98 -5.56 3.90 -7.09
CA ASN A 98 -6.90 3.37 -6.81
C ASN A 98 -7.20 3.43 -5.31
N GLU A 99 -6.25 2.98 -4.49
CA GLU A 99 -6.44 2.93 -3.05
C GLU A 99 -6.48 4.33 -2.43
N THR A 100 -5.63 5.27 -2.90
CA THR A 100 -5.67 6.68 -2.48
C THR A 100 -7.03 7.31 -2.78
N THR A 101 -7.61 6.97 -3.93
CA THR A 101 -8.95 7.42 -4.32
C THR A 101 -10.04 6.77 -3.46
N ALA A 102 -9.90 5.50 -3.12
CA ALA A 102 -10.82 4.84 -2.20
C ALA A 102 -10.76 5.45 -0.79
N TYR A 103 -9.56 5.79 -0.29
CA TYR A 103 -9.40 6.52 0.97
C TYR A 103 -10.10 7.88 0.97
N GLN A 104 -10.13 8.57 -0.17
CA GLN A 104 -10.93 9.78 -0.32
C GLN A 104 -12.42 9.52 -0.13
N TRP A 105 -12.95 8.43 -0.70
CA TRP A 105 -14.38 8.09 -0.60
C TRP A 105 -14.79 7.72 0.82
N ILE A 106 -13.93 7.06 1.59
CA ILE A 106 -14.25 6.56 2.93
C ILE A 106 -13.82 7.51 4.07
N SER A 107 -13.20 8.64 3.73
CA SER A 107 -12.72 9.61 4.71
C SER A 107 -13.86 10.11 5.60
N GLY A 108 -13.70 9.94 6.92
CA GLY A 108 -14.73 10.32 7.91
C GLY A 108 -15.83 9.29 8.17
N HIS A 109 -15.80 8.12 7.52
CA HIS A 109 -16.87 7.10 7.64
C HIS A 109 -16.53 5.91 8.56
N ASN A 110 -15.37 5.91 9.23
CA ASN A 110 -14.93 4.83 10.14
C ASN A 110 -15.00 3.43 9.49
N ILE A 111 -14.49 3.32 8.25
CA ILE A 111 -14.43 2.08 7.47
C ILE A 111 -13.02 1.48 7.52
N GLY A 112 -12.02 2.28 7.16
CA GLY A 112 -10.61 1.90 7.19
C GLY A 112 -9.78 2.78 8.13
N PRO A 113 -8.45 2.54 8.18
CA PRO A 113 -7.52 3.40 8.89
C PRO A 113 -7.63 4.86 8.42
N ARG A 114 -7.29 5.83 9.27
CA ARG A 114 -7.26 7.22 8.79
C ARG A 114 -6.12 7.42 7.80
N PHE A 115 -6.42 8.07 6.68
CA PHE A 115 -5.40 8.59 5.77
C PHE A 115 -4.74 9.81 6.43
N LEU A 116 -3.41 9.81 6.50
CA LEU A 116 -2.65 10.82 7.25
C LEU A 116 -1.89 11.79 6.35
N GLY A 117 -1.55 11.38 5.13
CA GLY A 117 -0.81 12.22 4.19
C GLY A 117 -0.25 11.44 3.02
N HIS A 118 0.17 12.18 2.00
CA HIS A 118 0.87 11.63 0.85
C HIS A 118 2.34 11.42 1.18
N LEU A 119 2.91 10.35 0.65
CA LEU A 119 4.34 10.06 0.74
C LEU A 119 5.02 10.44 -0.57
N THR A 120 6.03 11.29 -0.50
CA THR A 120 6.73 11.84 -1.66
C THR A 120 8.17 11.36 -1.75
N GLU A 121 8.69 11.30 -2.97
CA GLU A 121 10.10 11.14 -3.30
C GLU A 121 10.43 12.14 -4.41
N ASN A 122 11.29 13.13 -4.14
CA ASN A 122 11.62 14.19 -5.10
C ASN A 122 10.38 14.83 -5.74
N ASP A 123 9.48 15.36 -4.91
CA ASP A 123 8.17 15.95 -5.25
C ASP A 123 7.13 15.01 -5.86
N ARG A 124 7.50 13.79 -6.25
CA ARG A 124 6.60 12.79 -6.82
C ARG A 124 5.90 12.03 -5.70
N VAL A 125 4.57 11.96 -5.73
CA VAL A 125 3.81 11.10 -4.80
C VAL A 125 3.98 9.64 -5.21
N ILE A 126 4.55 8.85 -4.30
CA ILE A 126 4.82 7.42 -4.49
C ILE A 126 3.91 6.52 -3.65
N GLY A 127 3.18 7.10 -2.70
CA GLY A 127 2.47 6.37 -1.66
C GLY A 127 1.69 7.29 -0.73
N PHE A 128 1.32 6.72 0.40
CA PHE A 128 0.65 7.45 1.47
C PHE A 128 0.99 6.89 2.85
N LEU A 129 0.69 7.69 3.87
CA LEU A 129 0.74 7.34 5.28
C LEU A 129 -0.68 7.13 5.79
N MET A 130 -0.86 6.09 6.60
CA MET A 130 -2.12 5.76 7.24
C MET A 130 -1.94 5.39 8.70
N GLU A 131 -3.03 5.47 9.46
CA GLU A 131 -3.07 5.08 10.87
C GLU A 131 -2.61 3.63 11.07
N TYR A 132 -1.75 3.43 12.07
CA TYR A 132 -1.43 2.10 12.56
C TYR A 132 -2.53 1.62 13.51
N ILE A 133 -3.05 0.40 13.31
CA ILE A 133 -4.06 -0.22 14.18
C ILE A 133 -3.36 -1.19 15.14
N PRO A 134 -2.97 -0.76 16.36
CA PRO A 134 -2.22 -1.60 17.29
C PRO A 134 -3.09 -2.72 17.85
N ASN A 135 -2.46 -3.89 18.06
CA ASN A 135 -3.08 -5.07 18.65
C ASN A 135 -4.31 -5.58 17.88
N ALA A 136 -4.40 -5.29 16.57
CA ALA A 136 -5.39 -5.91 15.72
C ALA A 136 -4.93 -7.30 15.26
N ARG A 137 -5.88 -8.20 15.11
CA ARG A 137 -5.71 -9.50 14.44
C ARG A 137 -6.48 -9.50 13.13
N HIS A 138 -6.11 -10.38 12.20
CA HIS A 138 -6.98 -10.65 11.05
C HIS A 138 -8.29 -11.29 11.50
N ALA A 139 -9.36 -11.05 10.73
CA ALA A 139 -10.65 -11.64 10.99
C ALA A 139 -10.63 -13.18 10.84
N GLY A 140 -11.50 -13.84 11.58
CA GLY A 140 -11.83 -15.25 11.47
C GLY A 140 -13.33 -15.45 11.22
N ALA A 141 -13.76 -16.70 11.05
CA ALA A 141 -15.16 -17.04 10.80
C ALA A 141 -16.12 -16.54 11.91
N GLU A 142 -15.62 -16.34 13.12
CA GLU A 142 -16.37 -15.78 14.24
C GLU A 142 -16.70 -14.27 14.10
N ASP A 143 -15.98 -13.55 13.24
CA ASP A 143 -16.10 -12.09 13.10
C ASP A 143 -17.01 -11.66 11.95
N VAL A 144 -17.71 -12.61 11.32
CA VAL A 144 -18.53 -12.36 10.12
C VAL A 144 -19.52 -11.21 10.32
N GLN A 145 -20.16 -11.13 11.50
CA GLN A 145 -21.13 -10.08 11.77
C GLN A 145 -20.46 -8.69 11.85
N THR A 146 -19.36 -8.57 12.58
CA THR A 146 -18.59 -7.33 12.68
C THR A 146 -18.01 -6.90 11.34
N CYS A 147 -17.52 -7.84 10.54
CA CYS A 147 -17.01 -7.57 9.19
C CYS A 147 -18.14 -7.14 8.25
N ARG A 148 -19.34 -7.71 8.39
CA ARG A 148 -20.52 -7.32 7.61
C ARG A 148 -20.94 -5.89 7.93
N GLU A 149 -20.85 -5.46 9.18
CA GLU A 149 -21.22 -4.09 9.58
C GLU A 149 -20.30 -3.05 8.92
N VAL A 150 -18.98 -3.26 8.94
CA VAL A 150 -18.04 -2.33 8.28
C VAL A 150 -18.17 -2.38 6.75
N LEU A 151 -18.42 -3.56 6.18
CA LEU A 151 -18.67 -3.71 4.74
C LEU A 151 -19.98 -3.03 4.31
N SER A 152 -21.04 -3.12 5.12
CA SER A 152 -22.30 -2.42 4.88
C SER A 152 -22.08 -0.90 4.82
N ARG A 153 -21.29 -0.34 5.74
CA ARG A 153 -20.94 1.09 5.69
C ARG A 153 -20.22 1.47 4.40
N LEU A 154 -19.37 0.59 3.87
CA LEU A 154 -18.73 0.81 2.56
C LEU A 154 -19.75 0.79 1.42
N HIS A 155 -20.67 -0.19 1.44
CA HIS A 155 -21.74 -0.33 0.45
C HIS A 155 -22.72 0.85 0.47
N ASP A 156 -23.01 1.42 1.65
CA ASP A 156 -23.85 2.62 1.80
C ASP A 156 -23.25 3.85 1.09
N LEU A 157 -21.93 3.86 0.84
CA LEU A 157 -21.25 4.89 0.05
C LEU A 157 -21.25 4.60 -1.46
N GLY A 158 -21.95 3.55 -1.90
CA GLY A 158 -21.91 3.05 -3.28
C GLY A 158 -20.53 2.57 -3.68
N VAL A 159 -19.77 1.97 -2.75
CA VAL A 159 -18.42 1.45 -3.01
C VAL A 159 -18.42 -0.06 -2.81
N ARG A 160 -17.92 -0.79 -3.81
CA ARG A 160 -17.59 -2.21 -3.71
C ARG A 160 -16.13 -2.35 -3.27
N HIS A 161 -15.83 -3.27 -2.35
CA HIS A 161 -14.44 -3.52 -1.94
C HIS A 161 -13.64 -4.26 -3.02
N GLY A 162 -14.20 -5.33 -3.59
CA GLY A 162 -13.56 -6.14 -4.63
C GLY A 162 -12.79 -7.36 -4.11
N ASP A 163 -12.22 -7.27 -2.91
CA ASP A 163 -11.44 -8.35 -2.28
C ASP A 163 -11.73 -8.49 -0.77
N THR A 164 -12.83 -9.13 -0.40
CA THR A 164 -13.29 -9.25 1.01
C THR A 164 -12.70 -10.47 1.74
N ASN A 165 -11.45 -10.82 1.47
CA ASN A 165 -10.78 -11.93 2.17
C ASN A 165 -10.46 -11.57 3.64
N ARG A 166 -10.30 -12.58 4.50
CA ARG A 166 -10.01 -12.42 5.95
C ARG A 166 -8.80 -11.54 6.29
N PHE A 167 -7.80 -11.45 5.42
CA PHE A 167 -6.59 -10.66 5.66
C PHE A 167 -6.83 -9.16 5.47
N ASN A 168 -7.91 -8.79 4.76
CA ASN A 168 -8.30 -7.40 4.54
C ASN A 168 -9.21 -6.85 5.65
N PHE A 169 -9.54 -7.66 6.66
CA PHE A 169 -10.25 -7.20 7.86
C PHE A 169 -9.34 -7.29 9.09
N LEU A 170 -9.21 -6.18 9.80
CA LEU A 170 -8.51 -6.07 11.08
C LEU A 170 -9.52 -5.96 12.21
N ILE A 171 -9.42 -6.83 13.21
CA ILE A 171 -10.30 -6.88 14.38
C ILE A 171 -9.56 -6.37 15.61
N ARG A 172 -10.14 -5.37 16.27
CA ARG A 172 -9.66 -4.78 17.53
C ARG A 172 -10.83 -4.46 18.45
N ASN A 173 -10.86 -5.01 19.67
CA ASN A 173 -11.90 -4.77 20.67
C ASN A 173 -13.33 -4.92 20.09
N SER A 174 -13.55 -5.99 19.31
CA SER A 174 -14.82 -6.27 18.61
C SER A 174 -15.23 -5.27 17.53
N ASN A 175 -14.33 -4.39 17.09
CA ASN A 175 -14.53 -3.53 15.92
C ASN A 175 -13.72 -4.05 14.74
N ALA A 176 -14.33 -4.07 13.56
CA ALA A 176 -13.66 -4.37 12.30
C ALA A 176 -13.21 -3.09 11.61
N THR A 177 -12.01 -3.14 11.04
CA THR A 177 -11.43 -2.11 10.17
C THR A 177 -11.05 -2.78 8.85
N LEU A 178 -11.57 -2.26 7.74
CA LEU A 178 -11.31 -2.76 6.40
C LEU A 178 -10.05 -2.10 5.84
N ILE A 179 -9.19 -2.87 5.18
CA ILE A 179 -7.92 -2.42 4.60
C ILE A 179 -7.76 -2.98 3.17
N ASP A 180 -6.77 -2.47 2.44
CA ASP A 180 -6.40 -2.89 1.08
C ASP A 180 -7.48 -2.60 0.02
N PHE A 181 -7.71 -1.31 -0.24
CA PHE A 181 -8.76 -0.84 -1.14
C PHE A 181 -8.30 -0.67 -2.62
N ASP A 182 -7.22 -1.32 -3.04
CA ASP A 182 -6.68 -1.17 -4.40
C ASP A 182 -7.64 -1.69 -5.50
N THR A 183 -8.47 -2.67 -5.16
CA THR A 183 -9.54 -3.26 -5.97
C THR A 183 -10.88 -2.54 -5.80
N ALA A 184 -10.99 -1.57 -4.88
CA ALA A 184 -12.24 -0.91 -4.59
C ALA A 184 -12.70 -0.02 -5.75
N ARG A 185 -14.01 -0.03 -6.03
CA ARG A 185 -14.63 0.70 -7.14
C ARG A 185 -15.99 1.24 -6.73
N LYS A 186 -16.37 2.40 -7.29
CA LYS A 186 -17.77 2.86 -7.23
C LYS A 186 -18.68 1.85 -7.93
N CYS A 187 -19.81 1.56 -7.32
CA CYS A 187 -20.74 0.53 -7.76
C CYS A 187 -22.18 0.97 -7.45
N ASP A 188 -22.96 1.17 -8.52
CA ASP A 188 -24.37 1.55 -8.43
C ASP A 188 -25.31 0.35 -8.56
N ASP A 189 -24.79 -0.87 -8.72
CA ASP A 189 -25.58 -2.10 -8.84
C ASP A 189 -25.78 -2.74 -7.45
N PRO A 190 -26.99 -2.68 -6.87
CA PRO A 190 -27.25 -3.25 -5.55
C PRO A 190 -27.06 -4.76 -5.50
N ASN A 191 -27.23 -5.47 -6.62
CA ASN A 191 -27.06 -6.93 -6.66
C ASN A 191 -25.58 -7.31 -6.50
N VAL A 192 -24.68 -6.50 -7.05
CA VAL A 192 -23.23 -6.72 -6.92
C VAL A 192 -22.78 -6.50 -5.48
N LEU A 193 -23.27 -5.44 -4.83
CA LEU A 193 -22.98 -5.17 -3.42
C LEU A 193 -23.58 -6.26 -2.51
N LEU A 194 -24.84 -6.66 -2.77
CA LEU A 194 -25.49 -7.75 -2.06
C LEU A 194 -24.72 -9.06 -2.19
N GLN A 195 -24.24 -9.39 -3.40
CA GLN A 195 -23.44 -10.58 -3.64
C GLN A 195 -22.11 -10.55 -2.87
N GLU A 196 -21.41 -9.41 -2.83
CA GLU A 196 -20.19 -9.24 -2.04
C GLU A 196 -20.46 -9.45 -0.54
N SER A 197 -21.59 -8.95 -0.03
CA SER A 197 -22.02 -9.14 1.37
C SER A 197 -22.40 -10.59 1.69
N GLN A 198 -23.09 -11.27 0.77
CA GLN A 198 -23.51 -12.67 0.94
C GLN A 198 -22.32 -13.63 0.92
N ASN A 199 -21.30 -13.35 0.10
CA ASN A 199 -20.09 -14.18 0.00
C ASN A 199 -19.16 -14.02 1.20
N LEU A 200 -19.36 -13.00 2.05
CA LEU A 200 -18.45 -12.66 3.14
C LEU A 200 -18.15 -13.86 4.06
N SER A 201 -19.17 -14.64 4.48
CA SER A 201 -18.93 -15.81 5.37
C SER A 201 -17.94 -16.80 4.76
N ALA A 202 -18.15 -17.15 3.50
CA ALA A 202 -17.27 -18.07 2.77
C ALA A 202 -15.86 -17.49 2.62
N CYS A 203 -15.72 -16.18 2.40
CA CYS A 203 -14.42 -15.51 2.31
C CYS A 203 -13.64 -15.49 3.63
N LEU A 204 -14.32 -15.44 4.78
CA LEU A 204 -13.66 -15.50 6.09
C LEU A 204 -13.30 -16.93 6.51
N GLU A 205 -14.10 -17.90 6.08
CA GLU A 205 -13.87 -19.33 6.34
C GLU A 205 -12.79 -19.94 5.43
N ASP A 206 -12.46 -19.28 4.32
CA ASP A 206 -11.43 -19.77 3.40
C ASP A 206 -10.06 -19.84 4.09
N ILE A 207 -9.56 -21.07 4.25
CA ILE A 207 -8.24 -21.39 4.78
C ILE A 207 -7.14 -21.35 3.72
N SER A 208 -7.50 -21.16 2.45
CA SER A 208 -6.51 -20.94 1.40
C SER A 208 -5.74 -19.67 1.71
N ALA A 209 -4.41 -19.70 1.58
CA ALA A 209 -3.56 -18.51 1.80
C ALA A 209 -3.73 -17.43 0.71
N ARG A 210 -4.85 -17.46 -0.04
CA ARG A 210 -5.22 -16.41 -1.00
C ARG A 210 -5.39 -15.09 -0.25
N GLY A 211 -4.75 -14.04 -0.74
CA GLY A 211 -4.65 -12.73 -0.09
C GLY A 211 -3.51 -12.60 0.93
N GLY A 212 -3.21 -13.65 1.71
CA GLY A 212 -2.18 -13.61 2.77
C GLY A 212 -0.73 -13.80 2.31
N GLY A 213 -0.52 -14.36 1.11
CA GLY A 213 0.80 -14.80 0.62
C GLY A 213 1.51 -13.86 -0.37
N GLY A 214 1.26 -12.55 -0.33
CA GLY A 214 1.87 -11.60 -1.27
C GLY A 214 3.37 -11.37 -1.03
N LEU A 215 4.21 -12.35 -1.40
CA LEU A 215 5.65 -12.19 -1.62
C LEU A 215 5.86 -11.79 -3.08
N LEU A 216 5.81 -10.48 -3.34
CA LEU A 216 6.48 -9.84 -4.47
C LEU A 216 7.30 -8.67 -3.93
#